data_AF-A0A3L7A2T2-F1
#
_entry.id   AF-A0A3L7A2T2-F1
#
_cell.length_a   1.000
_cell.length_b   1.000
_cell.length_c   1.000
_cell.angle_alpha   90.00
_cell.angle_beta   90.00
_cell.angle_gamma   90.00
#
_symmetry.space_group_name_H-M   'P 1'
#
loop_
_entity.id
_entity.type
_entity.pdbx_description
1 polymer ?
#
loop_
_entity_poly.entity_id
_entity_poly.type
_entity_poly.pdbx_seq_one_letter_code
_entity_poly.pdbx_strand_id
1 'polypeptide(L)'
;MLPGPARAVGCKHTRASIGCHFGCECSGEYRVNERVLVVAFEGWNDAGEAASGAAKVLRDHLAATPLKSIDPEPYYDFQFTRPTIFVDDSGRRALRWPETTFFAPGAASTDAEDVETQPAFIPESLGAHVSTDNEAQVYLLIGTEPSRSWQAFVSEVLDTALVHDIGRIIVMGSVLADAPHTRPIQIECTSDNADIRAELEVERSQYEGPVGILNVLCIAAEAVGIPTLSVWASVPHYVHNTPSPKAILALVDRIEELVGVVIPRGNLLAESAEWEQTVSTLTAEDPDMVAYIRQLEQARDTVEDPEASGEAIAREFRRFLDSAPEAVVDGPDTIVDGPDAIVDGADAIAEGSAAAEAGDAGSGTDSDADSDTDSNDRGPEFPDSPTA
;
A
#
# COMPACT_ATOMS: atom_id res chain seq x y z
N MET A 1 -2.76 -31.33 -34.72
CA MET A 1 -1.35 -30.93 -34.89
C MET A 1 -1.03 -29.94 -33.78
N LEU A 2 -0.39 -30.43 -32.73
CA LEU A 2 0.17 -29.63 -31.62
C LEU A 2 1.70 -29.74 -31.74
N PRO A 3 2.49 -28.68 -31.56
CA PRO A 3 3.93 -28.81 -31.45
C PRO A 3 4.33 -29.18 -30.02
N GLY A 4 5.19 -30.18 -29.89
CA GLY A 4 5.72 -30.70 -28.62
C GLY A 4 6.89 -29.88 -28.05
N PRO A 5 7.41 -30.27 -26.88
CA PRO A 5 8.32 -29.45 -26.08
C PRO A 5 9.75 -29.44 -26.64
N ALA A 6 10.37 -28.26 -26.65
CA ALA A 6 11.75 -28.05 -27.06
C ALA A 6 12.74 -28.59 -26.01
N ARG A 7 13.78 -29.24 -26.54
CA ARG A 7 14.82 -29.99 -25.84
C ARG A 7 15.91 -29.05 -25.31
N ALA A 8 16.36 -29.30 -24.07
CA ALA A 8 17.51 -28.67 -23.45
C ALA A 8 18.82 -28.93 -24.21
N VAL A 9 19.66 -27.90 -24.34
CA VAL A 9 21.08 -28.00 -24.71
C VAL A 9 21.87 -27.29 -23.62
N GLY A 10 22.69 -28.07 -22.90
CA GLY A 10 23.48 -27.60 -21.77
C GLY A 10 24.70 -26.78 -22.18
N CYS A 11 25.07 -25.82 -21.34
CA CYS A 11 26.40 -25.23 -21.32
C CYS A 11 27.04 -25.51 -19.96
N LYS A 12 28.26 -26.05 -20.01
CA LYS A 12 29.06 -26.57 -18.91
C LYS A 12 29.73 -25.41 -18.16
N HIS A 13 29.29 -25.10 -16.95
CA HIS A 13 30.18 -24.58 -15.90
C HIS A 13 29.78 -25.24 -14.58
N THR A 14 30.52 -26.31 -14.26
CA THR A 14 30.63 -26.92 -12.94
C THR A 14 30.96 -25.84 -11.91
N ARG A 15 30.04 -25.55 -10.99
CA ARG A 15 30.39 -24.95 -9.70
C ARG A 15 29.96 -25.88 -8.59
N ALA A 16 30.94 -26.14 -7.74
CA ALA A 16 30.99 -27.21 -6.78
C ALA A 16 29.94 -27.08 -5.68
N SER A 17 29.44 -28.24 -5.29
CA SER A 17 28.90 -28.52 -3.97
C SER A 17 29.86 -28.04 -2.87
N ILE A 18 29.49 -26.95 -2.22
CA ILE A 18 29.90 -26.57 -0.87
C ILE A 18 28.54 -26.37 -0.18
N GLY A 19 28.03 -27.31 0.61
CA GLY A 19 28.62 -27.67 1.89
C GLY A 19 28.19 -26.67 2.97
N CYS A 20 26.90 -26.36 3.11
CA CYS A 20 26.38 -25.73 4.32
C CYS A 20 26.33 -26.78 5.44
N HIS A 21 27.50 -27.02 6.02
CA HIS A 21 27.65 -27.61 7.35
C HIS A 21 28.04 -26.46 8.27
N PHE A 22 27.04 -25.77 8.83
CA PHE A 22 27.06 -25.10 10.14
C PHE A 22 25.61 -24.70 10.41
N GLY A 23 25.09 -25.10 11.57
CA GLY A 23 23.70 -24.87 11.96
C GLY A 23 23.37 -23.38 11.92
N CYS A 24 22.46 -23.01 11.03
CA CYS A 24 21.77 -21.74 11.11
C CYS A 24 20.48 -22.05 11.86
N GLU A 25 20.47 -21.76 13.15
CA GLU A 25 19.21 -21.61 13.89
C GLU A 25 18.48 -20.42 13.25
N CYS A 26 17.33 -20.69 12.63
CA CYS A 26 16.42 -19.65 12.15
C CYS A 26 15.75 -18.99 13.36
N SER A 27 16.50 -18.19 14.11
CA SER A 27 15.97 -17.18 15.02
C SER A 27 15.75 -15.91 14.22
N GLY A 28 14.58 -15.28 14.37
CA GLY A 28 14.15 -14.08 13.65
C GLY A 28 14.99 -12.84 13.93
N GLU A 29 16.21 -12.82 13.41
CA GLU A 29 17.04 -11.63 13.32
C GLU A 29 16.75 -10.96 11.97
N TYR A 30 16.38 -9.67 12.03
CA TYR A 30 16.39 -8.76 10.88
C TYR A 30 17.68 -8.98 10.09
N ARG A 31 17.59 -9.23 8.77
CA ARG A 31 18.77 -9.41 7.93
C ARG A 31 19.49 -8.08 7.77
N VAL A 32 20.32 -7.74 8.75
CA VAL A 32 21.23 -6.58 8.71
C VAL A 32 22.07 -6.71 7.44
N ASN A 33 22.00 -5.71 6.56
CA ASN A 33 22.62 -5.62 5.22
C ASN A 33 21.82 -6.15 4.01
N GLU A 34 20.53 -6.43 4.12
CA GLU A 34 19.68 -6.65 2.94
C GLU A 34 19.33 -5.30 2.26
N ARG A 35 19.53 -5.18 0.92
CA ARG A 35 19.08 -4.01 0.16
C ARG A 35 17.56 -4.05 0.01
N VAL A 36 16.89 -2.99 0.45
CA VAL A 36 15.43 -2.87 0.42
C VAL A 36 15.03 -1.84 -0.62
N LEU A 37 14.05 -2.16 -1.45
CA LEU A 37 13.41 -1.20 -2.35
C LEU A 37 12.05 -0.79 -1.77
N VAL A 38 11.92 0.48 -1.38
CA VAL A 38 10.63 1.07 -0.97
C VAL A 38 9.96 1.69 -2.19
N VAL A 39 8.73 1.29 -2.47
CA VAL A 39 7.99 1.69 -3.68
C VAL A 39 6.75 2.48 -3.29
N ALA A 40 6.55 3.63 -3.91
CA ALA A 40 5.31 4.41 -3.76
C ALA A 40 4.92 5.02 -5.11
N PHE A 41 3.64 4.86 -5.47
CA PHE A 41 3.07 5.46 -6.67
C PHE A 41 1.99 6.47 -6.30
N GLU A 42 2.04 7.65 -6.92
CA GLU A 42 0.92 8.58 -6.95
C GLU A 42 -0.22 8.00 -7.79
N GLY A 43 -1.47 8.35 -7.44
CA GLY A 43 -2.66 7.95 -8.19
C GLY A 43 -3.66 7.17 -7.34
N TRP A 44 -4.21 6.08 -7.89
CA TRP A 44 -5.29 5.32 -7.25
C TRP A 44 -4.89 4.70 -5.91
N ASN A 45 -3.60 4.37 -5.75
CA ASN A 45 -3.05 3.73 -4.55
C ASN A 45 -2.63 4.73 -3.45
N ASP A 46 -2.95 6.03 -3.57
CA ASP A 46 -2.37 7.09 -2.73
C ASP A 46 -3.41 8.08 -2.16
N ALA A 47 -4.37 7.56 -1.40
CA ALA A 47 -5.34 8.38 -0.68
C ALA A 47 -4.67 9.45 0.21
N GLY A 48 -5.08 10.71 0.03
CA GLY A 48 -4.52 11.82 0.80
C GLY A 48 -3.03 12.09 0.52
N GLU A 49 -2.49 11.62 -0.61
CA GLU A 49 -1.07 11.74 -0.97
C GLU A 49 -0.13 11.21 0.13
N ALA A 50 -0.58 10.20 0.89
CA ALA A 50 0.10 9.72 2.08
C ALA A 50 1.38 8.92 1.75
N ALA A 51 1.29 7.96 0.84
CA ALA A 51 2.41 7.11 0.44
C ALA A 51 3.44 7.89 -0.38
N SER A 52 3.02 8.71 -1.35
CA SER A 52 3.97 9.56 -2.08
C SER A 52 4.60 10.63 -1.19
N GLY A 53 3.85 11.18 -0.23
CA GLY A 53 4.37 12.08 0.80
C GLY A 53 5.42 11.42 1.69
N ALA A 54 5.16 10.21 2.18
CA ALA A 54 6.11 9.44 2.99
C ALA A 54 7.39 9.10 2.21
N ALA A 55 7.25 8.71 0.94
CA ALA A 55 8.39 8.44 0.07
C ALA A 55 9.23 9.71 -0.20
N LYS A 56 8.61 10.88 -0.31
CA LYS A 56 9.30 12.18 -0.44
C LYS A 56 10.11 12.49 0.83
N VAL A 57 9.53 12.31 2.02
CA VAL A 57 10.23 12.48 3.30
C VAL A 57 11.45 11.55 3.38
N LEU A 58 11.28 10.28 3.04
CA LEU A 58 12.35 9.29 3.05
C LEU A 58 13.46 9.63 2.04
N ARG A 59 13.11 10.00 0.81
CA ARG A 59 14.05 10.42 -0.23
C ARG A 59 14.90 11.60 0.23
N ASP A 60 14.27 12.61 0.81
CA ASP A 60 14.93 13.83 1.23
C ASP A 60 15.85 13.58 2.43
N HIS A 61 15.43 12.72 3.37
CA HIS A 61 16.25 12.30 4.50
C HIS A 61 17.48 11.50 4.08
N LEU A 62 17.31 10.51 3.21
CA LEU A 62 18.40 9.66 2.70
C LEU A 62 19.33 10.38 1.72
N ALA A 63 19.06 11.66 1.40
CA ALA A 63 19.70 12.39 0.31
C ALA A 63 19.76 11.56 -0.99
N ALA A 64 18.67 10.82 -1.27
CA ALA A 64 18.66 9.78 -2.28
C ALA A 64 18.85 10.38 -3.68
N THR A 65 19.75 9.79 -4.46
CA THR A 65 20.13 10.30 -5.78
C THR A 65 19.42 9.53 -6.89
N PRO A 66 18.95 10.20 -7.96
CA PRO A 66 18.33 9.51 -9.09
C PRO A 66 19.31 8.52 -9.72
N LEU A 67 18.90 7.26 -9.77
CA LEU A 67 19.68 6.14 -10.31
C LEU A 67 19.27 5.86 -11.75
N LYS A 68 17.98 5.71 -12.00
CA LYS A 68 17.39 5.41 -13.31
C LYS A 68 15.96 5.95 -13.37
N SER A 69 15.64 6.72 -14.40
CA SER A 69 14.24 7.04 -14.75
C SER A 69 13.75 6.07 -15.82
N ILE A 70 12.54 5.55 -15.66
CA ILE A 70 11.88 4.68 -16.65
C ILE A 70 11.32 5.56 -17.76
N ASP A 71 11.60 5.20 -19.02
CA ASP A 71 11.07 5.93 -20.18
C ASP A 71 9.54 5.98 -20.13
N PRO A 72 8.90 7.16 -20.10
CA PRO A 72 7.47 7.23 -19.92
C PRO A 72 6.66 6.92 -21.20
N GLU A 73 7.24 7.01 -22.39
CA GLU A 73 6.46 6.85 -23.63
C GLU A 73 5.70 5.52 -23.73
N PRO A 74 6.25 4.35 -23.35
CA PRO A 74 5.55 3.08 -23.47
C PRO A 74 4.43 2.86 -22.45
N TYR A 75 4.48 3.57 -21.31
CA TYR A 75 3.73 3.22 -20.11
C TYR A 75 2.66 4.24 -19.71
N TYR A 76 2.82 5.50 -20.10
CA TYR A 76 1.87 6.56 -19.74
C TYR A 76 0.96 6.93 -20.91
N ASP A 77 -0.27 7.31 -20.57
CA ASP A 77 -1.16 8.07 -21.45
C ASP A 77 -1.06 9.56 -21.07
N PHE A 78 -0.43 10.37 -21.92
CA PHE A 78 -0.22 11.79 -21.65
C PHE A 78 -1.49 12.65 -21.73
N GLN A 79 -2.63 12.08 -22.16
CA GLN A 79 -3.93 12.75 -22.04
C GLN A 79 -4.49 12.65 -20.62
N PHE A 80 -4.23 11.52 -19.95
CA PHE A 80 -4.62 11.27 -18.57
C PHE A 80 -3.59 11.88 -17.60
N THR A 81 -2.31 11.53 -17.75
CA THR A 81 -1.22 12.05 -16.93
C THR A 81 -0.42 13.07 -17.72
N ARG A 82 -0.85 14.34 -17.65
CA ARG A 82 -0.30 15.41 -18.49
C ARG A 82 1.10 15.85 -18.02
N PRO A 83 2.03 16.14 -18.96
CA PRO A 83 3.27 16.79 -18.60
C PRO A 83 2.99 18.20 -18.07
N THR A 84 3.78 18.62 -17.08
CA THR A 84 3.66 19.94 -16.47
C THR A 84 4.75 20.85 -17.00
N ILE A 85 4.45 22.15 -17.11
CA ILE A 85 5.43 23.16 -17.47
C ILE A 85 5.95 23.86 -16.23
N PHE A 86 7.25 24.08 -16.15
CA PHE A 86 7.88 24.84 -15.08
C PHE A 86 8.95 25.78 -15.64
N VAL A 87 9.43 26.70 -14.81
CA VAL A 87 10.56 27.58 -15.12
C VAL A 87 11.75 27.11 -14.28
N ASP A 88 12.87 26.78 -14.92
CA ASP A 88 14.09 26.35 -14.24
C ASP A 88 14.80 27.54 -13.55
N ASP A 89 15.82 27.24 -12.74
CA ASP A 89 16.62 28.27 -12.04
C ASP A 89 17.32 29.25 -12.99
N SER A 90 17.42 28.90 -14.28
CA SER A 90 17.96 29.75 -15.34
C SER A 90 16.89 30.60 -16.03
N GLY A 91 15.64 30.58 -15.55
CA GLY A 91 14.52 31.33 -16.13
C GLY A 91 13.95 30.72 -17.42
N ARG A 92 14.34 29.50 -17.80
CA ARG A 92 13.88 28.85 -19.03
C ARG A 92 12.67 27.98 -18.76
N ARG A 93 11.72 27.98 -19.70
CA ARG A 93 10.57 27.08 -19.66
C ARG A 93 11.02 25.66 -19.98
N ALA A 94 10.69 24.71 -19.12
CA ALA A 94 10.97 23.29 -19.28
C ALA A 94 9.69 22.47 -19.07
N LEU A 95 9.65 21.29 -19.68
CA LEU A 95 8.59 20.30 -19.46
C LEU A 95 9.07 19.26 -18.45
N ARG A 96 8.19 18.88 -17.54
CA ARG A 96 8.34 17.70 -16.68
C ARG A 96 7.32 16.68 -17.12
N TRP A 97 7.81 15.57 -17.64
CA TRP A 97 7.00 14.42 -18.01
C TRP A 97 6.63 13.63 -16.74
N PRO A 98 5.50 12.91 -16.73
CA PRO A 98 5.29 11.91 -15.69
C PRO A 98 6.39 10.87 -15.81
N GLU A 99 6.95 10.46 -14.68
CA GLU A 99 8.04 9.49 -14.66
C GLU A 99 7.94 8.60 -13.43
N THR A 100 8.60 7.46 -13.52
CA THR A 100 8.93 6.61 -12.38
C THR A 100 10.44 6.52 -12.29
N THR A 101 10.98 6.90 -11.14
CA THR A 101 12.42 7.03 -10.93
C THR A 101 12.87 6.15 -9.78
N PHE A 102 13.90 5.36 -10.04
CA PHE A 102 14.70 4.70 -9.02
C PHE A 102 15.64 5.71 -8.39
N PHE A 103 15.73 5.68 -7.07
CA PHE A 103 16.72 6.41 -6.30
C PHE A 103 17.60 5.44 -5.53
N ALA A 104 18.90 5.68 -5.57
CA ALA A 104 19.86 5.03 -4.69
C ALA A 104 20.07 5.91 -3.46
N PRO A 105 20.37 5.33 -2.28
CA PRO A 105 20.67 6.13 -1.10
C PRO A 105 21.86 7.05 -1.37
N GLY A 106 21.84 8.26 -0.81
CA GLY A 106 22.98 9.17 -0.90
C GLY A 106 24.22 8.51 -0.30
N ALA A 107 25.40 8.78 -0.86
CA ALA A 107 26.63 8.33 -0.22
C ALA A 107 26.68 8.95 1.18
N ALA A 108 26.49 8.13 2.21
CA ALA A 108 26.79 8.51 3.58
C ALA A 108 28.19 9.12 3.55
N SER A 109 28.33 10.37 4.00
CA SER A 109 29.62 11.01 4.06
C SER A 109 30.56 10.10 4.84
N THR A 110 31.54 9.49 4.16
CA THR A 110 32.65 8.75 4.77
C THR A 110 33.54 9.61 5.67
N ASP A 111 33.14 10.85 5.95
CA ASP A 111 33.81 11.84 6.79
C ASP A 111 33.14 11.96 8.18
N ALA A 112 32.43 10.93 8.65
CA ALA A 112 32.04 10.83 10.05
C ALA A 112 33.27 10.43 10.89
N GLU A 113 34.19 11.37 11.09
CA GLU A 113 35.08 11.32 12.25
C GLU A 113 34.20 11.33 13.52
N ASP A 114 34.16 10.20 14.23
CA ASP A 114 33.83 10.05 15.65
C ASP A 114 32.92 11.14 16.26
N VAL A 115 31.63 11.15 15.88
CA VAL A 115 30.60 11.81 16.69
C VAL A 115 29.85 10.75 17.47
N GLU A 116 30.30 10.52 18.70
CA GLU A 116 29.66 9.69 19.72
C GLU A 116 28.31 10.32 20.10
N THR A 117 27.30 10.09 19.27
CA THR A 117 25.94 10.56 19.50
C THR A 117 25.30 9.62 20.52
N GLN A 118 25.20 10.06 21.77
CA GLN A 118 24.55 9.28 22.83
C GLN A 118 23.10 8.99 22.42
N PRO A 119 22.65 7.72 22.42
CA PRO A 119 21.30 7.40 22.02
C PRO A 119 20.30 8.01 23.00
N ALA A 120 19.36 8.79 22.46
CA ALA A 120 18.17 9.19 23.18
C ALA A 120 17.37 7.93 23.53
N PHE A 121 17.23 7.67 24.84
CA PHE A 121 16.38 6.69 25.50
C PHE A 121 15.68 5.66 24.59
N ILE A 122 16.30 4.49 24.41
CA ILE A 122 15.72 3.35 23.66
C ILE A 122 15.01 2.43 24.68
N PRO A 123 13.71 2.10 24.50
CA PRO A 123 13.04 1.10 25.31
C PRO A 123 13.71 -0.27 25.13
N GLU A 124 14.03 -0.93 26.25
CA GLU A 124 14.73 -2.22 26.33
C GLU A 124 13.98 -3.38 25.62
N SER A 125 12.75 -3.15 25.15
CA SER A 125 11.92 -4.12 24.41
C SER A 125 12.25 -4.21 22.91
N LEU A 126 13.00 -3.27 22.32
CA LEU A 126 13.45 -3.35 20.92
C LEU A 126 14.93 -3.74 20.87
N GLY A 127 15.19 -5.03 20.89
CA GLY A 127 16.51 -5.59 20.58
C GLY A 127 16.81 -5.49 19.09
N ALA A 128 17.14 -4.31 18.58
CA ALA A 128 17.66 -4.13 17.23
C ALA A 128 18.73 -3.04 17.22
N HIS A 129 19.93 -3.40 16.80
CA HIS A 129 21.01 -2.45 16.53
C HIS A 129 20.58 -1.53 15.38
N VAL A 130 20.11 -0.33 15.70
CA VAL A 130 19.93 0.77 14.75
C VAL A 130 21.33 1.23 14.34
N SER A 131 21.86 0.70 13.24
CA SER A 131 23.10 1.18 12.64
C SER A 131 22.78 2.22 11.57
N THR A 132 23.51 3.34 11.55
CA THR A 132 23.55 4.31 10.44
C THR A 132 23.95 3.66 9.10
N ASP A 133 24.43 2.41 9.10
CA ASP A 133 24.74 1.64 7.90
C ASP A 133 23.50 1.25 7.08
N ASN A 134 22.31 1.19 7.70
CA ASN A 134 21.09 0.78 7.00
C ASN A 134 20.62 1.81 5.97
N GLU A 135 20.92 3.10 6.18
CA GLU A 135 20.59 4.16 5.22
C GLU A 135 21.15 3.85 3.83
N ALA A 136 22.36 3.28 3.75
CA ALA A 136 23.02 2.90 2.51
C ALA A 136 22.39 1.68 1.79
N GLN A 137 21.39 1.04 2.39
CA GLN A 137 20.70 -0.14 1.86
C GLN A 137 19.27 0.17 1.38
N VAL A 138 18.76 1.39 1.57
CA VAL A 138 17.39 1.77 1.20
C VAL A 138 17.36 2.43 -0.18
N TYR A 139 16.80 1.71 -1.15
CA TYR A 139 16.49 2.20 -2.49
C TYR A 139 15.04 2.63 -2.54
N LEU A 140 14.72 3.58 -3.41
CA LEU A 140 13.35 4.06 -3.60
C LEU A 140 12.92 3.90 -5.05
N LEU A 141 11.65 3.59 -5.28
CA LEU A 141 10.97 3.70 -6.56
C LEU A 141 9.77 4.63 -6.38
N ILE A 142 9.85 5.83 -6.97
CA ILE A 142 8.81 6.86 -6.79
C ILE A 142 8.36 7.31 -8.17
N GLY A 143 7.05 7.43 -8.37
CA GLY A 143 6.51 7.95 -9.62
C GLY A 143 4.99 8.03 -9.62
N THR A 144 4.44 8.35 -10.78
CA THR A 144 3.00 8.18 -11.04
C THR A 144 2.74 6.75 -11.52
N GLU A 145 1.62 6.15 -11.11
CA GLU A 145 1.20 4.84 -11.61
C GLU A 145 1.10 4.82 -13.16
N PRO A 146 1.70 3.83 -13.85
CA PRO A 146 1.64 3.72 -15.30
C PRO A 146 0.20 3.44 -15.77
N SER A 147 -0.17 3.94 -16.94
CA SER A 147 -1.53 3.79 -17.49
C SER A 147 -1.72 2.51 -18.32
N ARG A 148 -0.64 1.91 -18.81
CA ARG A 148 -0.68 0.76 -19.73
C ARG A 148 0.59 -0.08 -19.65
N SER A 149 0.57 -1.23 -20.33
CA SER A 149 1.75 -2.11 -20.48
C SER A 149 2.36 -2.56 -19.15
N TRP A 150 1.53 -2.75 -18.12
CA TRP A 150 1.97 -3.05 -16.74
C TRP A 150 2.93 -4.25 -16.63
N GLN A 151 2.70 -5.31 -17.41
CA GLN A 151 3.59 -6.49 -17.40
C GLN A 151 5.01 -6.14 -17.85
N ALA A 152 5.14 -5.31 -18.90
CA ALA A 152 6.45 -4.86 -19.39
C ALA A 152 7.10 -3.87 -18.42
N PHE A 153 6.31 -2.95 -17.87
CA PHE A 153 6.78 -2.00 -16.85
C PHE A 153 7.34 -2.71 -15.62
N VAL A 154 6.59 -3.67 -15.07
CA VAL A 154 7.02 -4.45 -13.90
C VAL A 154 8.25 -5.29 -14.24
N SER A 155 8.33 -5.89 -15.43
CA SER A 155 9.55 -6.59 -15.85
C SER A 155 10.77 -5.67 -15.84
N GLU A 156 10.65 -4.44 -16.35
CA GLU A 156 11.76 -3.47 -16.34
C GLU A 156 12.14 -3.01 -14.93
N VAL A 157 11.14 -2.84 -14.05
CA VAL A 157 11.35 -2.55 -12.63
C VAL A 157 12.12 -3.68 -11.96
N LEU A 158 11.71 -4.93 -12.17
CA LEU A 158 12.36 -6.10 -11.58
C LEU A 158 13.76 -6.34 -12.14
N ASP A 159 13.98 -6.13 -13.45
CA ASP A 159 15.32 -6.18 -14.05
C ASP A 159 16.25 -5.18 -13.36
N THR A 160 15.76 -3.98 -13.11
CA THR A 160 16.52 -2.95 -12.39
C THR A 160 16.77 -3.35 -10.93
N ALA A 161 15.76 -3.87 -10.23
CA ALA A 161 15.90 -4.34 -8.85
C ALA A 161 16.94 -5.48 -8.73
N LEU A 162 16.94 -6.44 -9.66
CA LEU A 162 17.90 -7.54 -9.70
C LEU A 162 19.32 -7.04 -9.99
N VAL A 163 19.50 -6.08 -10.89
CA VAL A 163 20.81 -5.47 -11.19
C VAL A 163 21.43 -4.78 -9.96
N HIS A 164 20.60 -4.30 -9.05
CA HIS A 164 21.03 -3.64 -7.82
C HIS A 164 20.99 -4.55 -6.58
N ASP A 165 20.85 -5.86 -6.76
CA ASP A 165 20.83 -6.86 -5.68
C ASP A 165 19.77 -6.54 -4.59
N ILE A 166 18.60 -6.03 -5.00
CA ILE A 166 17.48 -5.81 -4.08
C ILE A 166 17.00 -7.16 -3.55
N GLY A 167 17.08 -7.34 -2.23
CA GLY A 167 16.66 -8.56 -1.54
C GLY A 167 15.22 -8.52 -1.04
N ARG A 168 14.62 -7.34 -0.92
CA ARG A 168 13.23 -7.17 -0.42
C ARG A 168 12.57 -5.94 -1.05
N ILE A 169 11.28 -6.05 -1.35
CA ILE A 169 10.47 -4.92 -1.83
C ILE A 169 9.39 -4.58 -0.79
N ILE A 170 9.34 -3.33 -0.35
CA ILE A 170 8.26 -2.81 0.48
C ILE A 170 7.43 -1.85 -0.36
N VAL A 171 6.17 -2.18 -0.60
CA VAL A 171 5.24 -1.27 -1.29
C VAL A 171 4.44 -0.48 -0.27
N MET A 172 4.29 0.82 -0.50
CA MET A 172 3.45 1.70 0.29
C MET A 172 2.23 2.15 -0.51
N GLY A 173 1.07 2.09 0.12
CA GLY A 173 -0.17 2.62 -0.38
C GLY A 173 -1.00 3.26 0.72
N SER A 174 -2.11 3.86 0.31
CA SER A 174 -3.12 4.36 1.23
C SER A 174 -4.49 4.29 0.58
N VAL A 175 -5.51 4.05 1.39
CA VAL A 175 -6.88 3.84 0.94
C VAL A 175 -7.85 4.66 1.79
N LEU A 176 -8.95 5.11 1.19
CA LEU A 176 -10.04 5.72 1.94
C LEU A 176 -10.81 4.63 2.70
N ALA A 177 -10.99 4.83 4.00
CA ALA A 177 -11.56 3.85 4.92
C ALA A 177 -12.52 4.49 5.92
N ASP A 178 -13.29 3.64 6.59
CA ASP A 178 -14.14 3.98 7.74
C ASP A 178 -13.27 4.15 8.99
N ALA A 179 -12.49 5.23 9.01
CA ALA A 179 -11.55 5.56 10.08
C ALA A 179 -11.89 6.91 10.71
N PRO A 180 -11.83 7.04 12.05
CA PRO A 180 -11.97 8.33 12.71
C PRO A 180 -10.65 9.12 12.62
N HIS A 181 -10.71 10.38 12.17
CA HIS A 181 -9.56 11.27 12.09
C HIS A 181 -8.99 11.67 13.46
N THR A 182 -9.73 11.42 14.54
CA THR A 182 -9.41 11.70 15.96
C THR A 182 -8.69 10.55 16.67
N ARG A 183 -8.35 9.46 15.96
CA ARG A 183 -7.54 8.34 16.47
C ARG A 183 -6.25 8.19 15.63
N PRO A 184 -5.27 7.39 16.08
CA PRO A 184 -4.11 7.05 15.26
C PRO A 184 -4.54 6.44 13.91
N ILE A 185 -3.82 6.78 12.84
CA ILE A 185 -4.04 6.17 11.53
C ILE A 185 -3.63 4.71 11.59
N GLN A 186 -4.50 3.83 11.12
CA GLN A 186 -4.22 2.40 11.08
C GLN A 186 -3.29 2.13 9.90
N ILE A 187 -2.23 1.38 10.18
CA ILE A 187 -1.35 0.84 9.16
C ILE A 187 -1.55 -0.66 9.10
N GLU A 188 -2.00 -1.15 7.95
CA GLU A 188 -2.12 -2.57 7.67
C GLU A 188 -0.87 -3.05 6.94
N CYS A 189 -0.26 -4.11 7.45
CA CYS A 189 0.87 -4.77 6.82
C CYS A 189 0.49 -6.18 6.42
N THR A 190 0.74 -6.55 5.17
CA THR A 190 0.45 -7.90 4.66
C THR A 190 1.57 -8.41 3.78
N SER A 191 1.77 -9.73 3.73
CA SER A 191 2.74 -10.35 2.83
C SER A 191 2.26 -11.70 2.31
N ASP A 192 2.47 -11.96 1.01
CA ASP A 192 2.30 -13.28 0.41
C ASP A 192 3.45 -14.24 0.76
N ASN A 193 4.59 -13.71 1.20
CA ASN A 193 5.77 -14.49 1.57
C ASN A 193 5.64 -15.07 2.99
N ALA A 194 5.83 -16.39 3.13
CA ALA A 194 5.69 -17.06 4.43
C ALA A 194 6.77 -16.66 5.44
N ASP A 195 7.99 -16.40 4.97
CA ASP A 195 9.11 -16.04 5.85
C ASP A 195 8.91 -14.64 6.41
N ILE A 196 8.50 -13.68 5.56
CA ILE A 196 8.16 -12.31 6.00
C ILE A 196 6.99 -12.31 6.99
N ARG A 197 5.95 -13.12 6.76
CA ARG A 197 4.83 -13.25 7.70
C ARG A 197 5.27 -13.76 9.07
N ALA A 198 6.18 -14.74 9.10
CA ALA A 198 6.71 -15.27 10.35
C ALA A 198 7.67 -14.27 11.04
N GLU A 199 8.45 -13.52 10.26
CA GLU A 199 9.42 -12.52 10.75
C GLU A 199 8.72 -11.31 11.38
N LEU A 200 7.68 -10.78 10.72
CA LEU A 200 7.03 -9.52 11.10
C LEU A 200 5.68 -9.71 11.78
N GLU A 201 5.27 -10.95 12.01
CA GLU A 201 3.96 -11.33 12.57
C GLU A 201 2.78 -10.70 11.79
N VAL A 202 2.90 -10.67 10.46
CA VAL A 202 1.87 -10.12 9.56
C VAL A 202 1.05 -11.22 8.89
N GLU A 203 -0.19 -10.88 8.53
CA GLU A 203 -1.08 -11.81 7.85
C GLU A 203 -0.97 -11.74 6.33
N ARG A 204 -1.59 -12.73 5.67
CA ARG A 204 -1.75 -12.73 4.22
C ARG A 204 -3.02 -11.96 3.87
N SER A 205 -2.96 -11.14 2.83
CA SER A 205 -4.18 -10.50 2.30
C SER A 205 -5.18 -11.54 1.78
N GLN A 206 -6.45 -11.34 2.09
CA GLN A 206 -7.59 -12.13 1.59
C GLN A 206 -8.40 -11.37 0.54
N TYR A 207 -7.92 -10.20 0.11
CA TYR A 207 -8.64 -9.34 -0.81
C TYR A 207 -8.76 -9.96 -2.20
N GLU A 208 -9.97 -9.96 -2.74
CA GLU A 208 -10.27 -10.30 -4.12
C GLU A 208 -11.02 -9.13 -4.78
N GLY A 209 -10.47 -8.59 -5.87
CA GLY A 209 -11.07 -7.46 -6.57
C GLY A 209 -10.09 -6.76 -7.51
N PRO A 210 -10.46 -5.57 -8.03
CA PRO A 210 -9.57 -4.73 -8.80
C PRO A 210 -8.33 -4.35 -7.98
N VAL A 211 -7.17 -4.31 -8.64
CA VAL A 211 -5.88 -3.99 -8.02
C VAL A 211 -5.13 -2.96 -8.84
N GLY A 212 -4.23 -2.23 -8.19
CA GLY A 212 -3.27 -1.33 -8.83
C GLY A 212 -1.96 -2.01 -9.22
N ILE A 213 -1.04 -1.21 -9.74
CA ILE A 213 0.30 -1.67 -10.17
C ILE A 213 1.11 -2.30 -9.04
N LEU A 214 0.90 -1.86 -7.79
CA LEU A 214 1.65 -2.35 -6.62
C LEU A 214 1.44 -3.86 -6.41
N ASN A 215 0.20 -4.36 -6.54
CA ASN A 215 -0.09 -5.79 -6.43
C ASN A 215 0.54 -6.57 -7.58
N VAL A 216 0.51 -6.03 -8.81
CA VAL A 216 1.15 -6.67 -9.97
C VAL A 216 2.66 -6.78 -9.77
N LEU A 217 3.29 -5.73 -9.24
CA LEU A 217 4.70 -5.73 -8.86
C LEU A 217 4.98 -6.78 -7.77
N CYS A 218 4.18 -6.85 -6.71
CA CYS A 218 4.40 -7.81 -5.61
C CYS A 218 4.33 -9.26 -6.11
N ILE A 219 3.29 -9.62 -6.87
CA ILE A 219 3.13 -10.98 -7.40
C ILE A 219 4.29 -11.34 -8.34
N ALA A 220 4.71 -10.41 -9.21
CA ALA A 220 5.81 -10.66 -10.13
C ALA A 220 7.17 -10.75 -9.41
N ALA A 221 7.38 -9.94 -8.38
CA ALA A 221 8.58 -9.97 -7.53
C ALA A 221 8.73 -11.31 -6.80
N GLU A 222 7.66 -11.81 -6.18
CA GLU A 222 7.65 -13.12 -5.53
C GLU A 222 7.96 -14.24 -6.53
N ALA A 223 7.43 -14.15 -7.75
CA ALA A 223 7.68 -15.14 -8.81
C ALA A 223 9.16 -15.21 -9.24
N VAL A 224 9.93 -14.14 -9.06
CA VAL A 224 11.39 -14.11 -9.31
C VAL A 224 12.22 -14.28 -8.03
N GLY A 225 11.57 -14.52 -6.89
CA GLY A 225 12.22 -14.81 -5.61
C GLY A 225 12.61 -13.58 -4.78
N ILE A 226 12.02 -12.41 -5.06
CA ILE A 226 12.18 -11.21 -4.23
C ILE A 226 10.97 -11.12 -3.28
N PRO A 227 11.14 -11.35 -1.96
CA PRO A 227 10.07 -11.23 -0.98
C PRO A 227 9.51 -9.81 -0.92
N THR A 228 8.19 -9.72 -0.75
CA THR A 228 7.47 -8.45 -0.74
C THR A 228 6.64 -8.24 0.52
N LEU A 229 6.54 -6.98 0.94
CA LEU A 229 5.70 -6.53 2.03
C LEU A 229 4.84 -5.37 1.53
N SER A 230 3.54 -5.41 1.77
CA SER A 230 2.63 -4.30 1.50
C SER A 230 2.29 -3.57 2.79
N VAL A 231 2.36 -2.24 2.75
CA VAL A 231 2.06 -1.34 3.87
C VAL A 231 0.99 -0.34 3.41
N TRP A 232 -0.19 -0.37 4.04
CA TRP A 232 -1.35 0.44 3.65
C TRP A 232 -1.82 1.32 4.80
N ALA A 233 -1.98 2.62 4.54
CA ALA A 233 -2.59 3.54 5.49
C ALA A 233 -4.09 3.72 5.24
N SER A 234 -4.89 3.59 6.30
CA SER A 234 -6.35 3.78 6.27
C SER A 234 -6.70 5.25 6.55
N VAL A 235 -6.95 6.00 5.47
CA VAL A 235 -7.26 7.44 5.52
C VAL A 235 -8.77 7.64 5.66
N PRO A 236 -9.26 8.48 6.59
CA PRO A 236 -10.69 8.76 6.73
C PRO A 236 -11.35 9.25 5.42
N HIS A 237 -12.35 8.54 4.91
CA HIS A 237 -12.95 8.81 3.60
C HIS A 237 -13.67 10.17 3.48
N TYR A 238 -14.12 10.75 4.60
CA TYR A 238 -14.80 12.05 4.61
C TYR A 238 -13.83 13.23 4.59
N VAL A 239 -12.51 12.99 4.65
CA VAL A 239 -11.50 14.04 4.61
C VAL A 239 -10.94 14.20 3.21
N HIS A 240 -11.15 15.39 2.65
CA HIS A 240 -10.74 15.73 1.28
C HIS A 240 -9.55 16.71 1.24
N ASN A 241 -9.00 17.07 2.40
CA ASN A 241 -7.84 17.96 2.53
C ASN A 241 -6.57 17.15 2.25
N THR A 242 -6.12 17.22 1.00
CA THR A 242 -4.87 16.62 0.52
C THR A 242 -3.75 17.68 0.50
N PRO A 243 -2.51 17.34 0.93
CA PRO A 243 -2.08 16.06 1.50
C PRO A 243 -2.60 15.85 2.93
N SER A 244 -2.53 14.60 3.44
CA SER A 244 -2.80 14.24 4.84
C SER A 244 -1.48 14.04 5.60
N PRO A 245 -0.96 15.07 6.33
CA PRO A 245 0.28 14.95 7.09
C PRO A 245 0.23 13.85 8.15
N LYS A 246 -0.96 13.62 8.73
CA LYS A 246 -1.18 12.58 9.73
C LYS A 246 -1.00 11.16 9.15
N ALA A 247 -1.47 10.92 7.93
CA ALA A 247 -1.26 9.64 7.26
C ALA A 247 0.19 9.47 6.77
N ILE A 248 0.81 10.55 6.28
CA ILE A 248 2.25 10.57 5.94
C ILE A 248 3.08 10.20 7.18
N LEU A 249 2.81 10.82 8.32
CA LEU A 249 3.50 10.55 9.58
C LEU A 249 3.43 9.08 9.98
N ALA A 250 2.22 8.50 9.95
CA ALA A 250 2.03 7.10 10.30
C ALA A 250 2.78 6.14 9.37
N LEU A 251 2.84 6.43 8.07
CA LEU A 251 3.64 5.65 7.11
C LEU A 251 5.14 5.82 7.34
N VAL A 252 5.61 7.03 7.63
CA VAL A 252 7.02 7.28 7.96
C VAL A 252 7.44 6.52 9.22
N ASP A 253 6.63 6.58 10.28
CA ASP A 253 6.87 5.85 11.52
C ASP A 253 6.93 4.34 11.26
N ARG A 254 5.99 3.81 10.48
CA ARG A 254 5.99 2.38 10.15
C ARG A 254 7.18 1.97 9.29
N ILE A 255 7.57 2.77 8.32
CA ILE A 255 8.72 2.47 7.46
C ILE A 255 10.02 2.53 8.24
N GLU A 256 10.19 3.51 9.12
CA GLU A 256 11.35 3.58 10.02
C GLU A 256 11.52 2.29 10.82
N GLU A 257 10.44 1.75 11.39
CA GLU A 257 10.47 0.45 12.08
C GLU A 257 10.87 -0.68 11.13
N LEU A 258 10.31 -0.68 9.92
CA LEU A 258 10.51 -1.76 8.95
C LEU A 258 11.89 -1.77 8.29
N VAL A 259 12.54 -0.62 8.12
CA VAL A 259 13.86 -0.50 7.48
C VAL A 259 14.99 -0.26 8.48
N GLY A 260 14.66 0.09 9.74
CA GLY A 260 15.63 0.35 10.80
C GLY A 260 16.48 1.59 10.54
N VAL A 261 15.88 2.67 10.02
CA VAL A 261 16.53 3.98 9.76
C VAL A 261 15.78 5.05 10.52
N VAL A 262 16.51 5.91 11.25
CA VAL A 262 15.91 6.99 12.06
C VAL A 262 15.67 8.23 11.21
N ILE A 263 14.42 8.46 10.84
CA ILE A 263 13.96 9.55 9.97
C ILE A 263 13.49 10.73 10.84
N PRO A 264 14.11 11.92 10.74
CA PRO A 264 13.64 13.11 11.47
C PRO A 264 12.22 13.50 11.02
N ARG A 265 11.30 13.67 11.97
CA ARG A 265 9.89 14.05 11.67
C ARG A 265 9.76 15.52 11.26
N GLY A 266 10.74 16.37 11.56
CA GLY A 266 10.71 17.79 11.22
C GLY A 266 9.43 18.48 11.69
N ASN A 267 8.75 19.16 10.77
CA ASN A 267 7.48 19.84 11.04
C ASN A 267 6.25 18.92 10.96
N LEU A 268 6.42 17.66 10.53
CA LEU A 268 5.31 16.76 10.22
C LEU A 268 4.40 16.49 11.42
N LEU A 269 4.97 16.47 12.64
CA LEU A 269 4.20 16.36 13.88
C LEU A 269 3.26 17.56 14.09
N ALA A 270 3.76 18.77 13.84
CA ALA A 270 2.97 19.99 13.97
C ALA A 270 1.90 20.08 12.87
N GLU A 271 2.29 19.78 11.62
CA GLU A 271 1.37 19.73 10.47
C GLU A 271 0.26 18.69 10.67
N SER A 272 0.58 17.53 11.24
CA SER A 272 -0.41 16.51 11.60
C SER A 272 -1.42 17.00 12.64
N ALA A 273 -0.95 17.68 13.69
CA ALA A 273 -1.82 18.22 14.73
C ALA A 273 -2.72 19.35 14.20
N GLU A 274 -2.17 20.24 13.38
CA GLU A 274 -2.93 21.33 12.73
C GLU A 274 -3.98 20.78 11.76
N TRP A 275 -3.61 19.75 10.98
CA TRP A 275 -4.53 19.06 10.08
C TRP A 275 -5.70 18.44 10.85
N GLU A 276 -5.42 17.73 11.94
CA GLU A 276 -6.47 17.10 12.76
C GLU A 276 -7.44 18.15 13.32
N GLN A 277 -6.92 19.24 13.88
CA GLN A 277 -7.75 20.34 14.39
C GLN A 277 -8.60 20.99 13.28
N THR A 278 -8.04 21.14 12.09
CA THR A 278 -8.75 21.67 10.93
C THR A 278 -9.92 20.76 10.54
N VAL A 279 -9.69 19.45 10.42
CA VAL A 279 -10.74 18.47 10.10
C VAL A 279 -11.81 18.43 11.19
N SER A 280 -11.43 18.44 12.46
CA SER A 280 -12.36 18.49 13.59
C SER A 280 -13.24 19.74 13.56
N THR A 281 -12.67 20.89 13.19
CA THR A 281 -13.45 22.14 13.07
C THR A 281 -14.46 22.07 11.93
N LEU A 282 -14.05 21.56 10.76
CA LEU A 282 -14.92 21.43 9.59
C LEU A 282 -16.08 20.44 9.84
N THR A 283 -15.81 19.34 10.53
CA THR A 283 -16.81 18.29 10.81
C THR A 283 -17.74 18.66 11.96
N ALA A 284 -17.33 19.53 12.89
CA ALA A 284 -18.15 19.98 14.02
C ALA A 284 -19.39 20.80 13.61
N GLU A 285 -19.41 21.34 12.39
CA GLU A 285 -20.55 22.10 11.86
C GLU A 285 -21.74 21.21 11.45
N ASP A 286 -21.51 19.91 11.25
CA ASP A 286 -22.51 18.92 10.84
C ASP A 286 -22.79 17.89 11.96
N PRO A 287 -23.96 17.96 12.62
CA PRO A 287 -24.33 17.02 13.70
C PRO A 287 -24.37 15.55 13.27
N ASP A 288 -24.73 15.26 12.02
CA ASP A 288 -24.80 13.89 11.51
C ASP A 288 -23.38 13.34 11.35
N MET A 289 -22.44 14.17 10.89
CA MET A 289 -21.03 13.79 10.82
C MET A 289 -20.40 13.57 12.19
N VAL A 290 -20.73 14.41 13.18
CA VAL A 290 -20.27 14.20 14.56
C VAL A 290 -20.77 12.88 15.12
N ALA A 291 -22.04 12.51 14.86
CA ALA A 291 -22.58 11.22 15.30
C ALA A 291 -21.90 10.04 14.60
N TYR A 292 -21.66 10.16 13.30
CA TYR A 292 -20.95 9.14 12.52
C TYR A 292 -19.50 8.94 12.99
N ILE A 293 -18.74 10.02 13.20
CA ILE A 293 -17.36 9.94 13.69
C ILE A 293 -17.31 9.27 15.07
N ARG A 294 -18.25 9.60 15.97
CA ARG A 294 -18.35 8.91 17.27
C ARG A 294 -18.61 7.42 17.15
N GLN A 295 -19.39 6.99 16.16
CA GLN A 295 -19.59 5.57 15.89
C GLN A 295 -18.29 4.91 15.43
N LEU A 296 -17.53 5.57 14.53
CA LEU A 296 -16.22 5.08 14.09
C LEU A 296 -15.21 4.99 15.25
N GLU A 297 -15.20 5.99 16.14
CA GLU A 297 -14.38 5.99 17.36
C GLU A 297 -14.73 4.80 18.26
N GLN A 298 -16.02 4.58 18.54
CA GLN A 298 -16.46 3.44 19.36
C GLN A 298 -16.08 2.09 18.73
N ALA A 299 -16.29 1.94 17.43
CA ALA A 299 -15.90 0.73 16.72
C ALA A 299 -14.39 0.49 16.81
N ARG A 300 -13.57 1.53 16.69
CA ARG A 300 -12.11 1.44 16.81
C ARG A 300 -11.67 1.10 18.23
N ASP A 301 -12.15 1.86 19.21
CA ASP A 301 -11.75 1.69 20.61
C ASP A 301 -12.13 0.29 21.14
N THR A 302 -13.24 -0.29 20.64
CA THR A 302 -13.64 -1.67 20.97
C THR A 302 -12.66 -2.72 20.45
N VAL A 303 -12.09 -2.52 19.26
CA VAL A 303 -11.12 -3.45 18.66
C VAL A 303 -9.75 -3.34 19.31
N GLU A 304 -9.36 -2.14 19.74
CA GLU A 304 -8.07 -1.89 20.41
C GLU A 304 -8.06 -2.26 21.91
N ASP A 305 -9.22 -2.45 22.55
CA ASP A 305 -9.31 -2.75 23.97
C ASP A 305 -8.65 -4.10 24.31
N PRO A 306 -7.55 -4.12 25.11
CA PRO A 306 -6.90 -5.36 25.55
C PRO A 306 -7.82 -6.25 26.39
N GLU A 307 -8.87 -5.72 27.01
CA GLU A 307 -9.90 -6.49 27.71
C GLU A 307 -11.00 -7.03 26.78
N ALA A 308 -11.03 -6.63 25.51
CA ALA A 308 -11.86 -7.25 24.47
C ALA A 308 -11.12 -8.35 23.69
N SER A 309 -9.79 -8.43 23.83
CA SER A 309 -8.94 -9.51 23.29
C SER A 309 -9.38 -10.88 23.81
N GLY A 310 -9.26 -11.91 22.96
CA GLY A 310 -9.83 -13.25 23.15
C GLY A 310 -9.55 -13.93 24.50
N GLU A 311 -8.56 -13.49 25.28
CA GLU A 311 -8.33 -13.97 26.64
C GLU A 311 -9.40 -13.56 27.66
N ALA A 312 -10.01 -12.38 27.54
CA ALA A 312 -11.09 -11.94 28.41
C ALA A 312 -12.42 -12.62 28.06
N ILE A 313 -12.70 -12.78 26.76
CA ILE A 313 -13.81 -13.61 26.25
C ILE A 313 -13.61 -15.06 26.70
N ALA A 314 -12.38 -15.61 26.63
CA ALA A 314 -12.06 -16.95 27.13
C ALA A 314 -12.13 -17.08 28.66
N ARG A 315 -11.98 -15.98 29.40
CA ARG A 315 -12.11 -15.93 30.87
C ARG A 315 -13.59 -15.91 31.29
N GLU A 316 -14.44 -15.16 30.59
CA GLU A 316 -15.89 -15.20 30.77
C GLU A 316 -16.48 -16.55 30.32
N PHE A 317 -16.01 -17.10 29.20
CA PHE A 317 -16.44 -18.41 28.72
C PHE A 317 -16.06 -19.54 29.71
N ARG A 318 -14.86 -19.49 30.30
CA ARG A 318 -14.47 -20.40 31.40
C ARG A 318 -15.38 -20.26 32.61
N ARG A 319 -15.66 -19.01 33.02
CA ARG A 319 -16.56 -18.74 34.15
C ARG A 319 -17.99 -19.23 33.89
N PHE A 320 -18.45 -19.19 32.64
CA PHE A 320 -19.74 -19.73 32.23
C PHE A 320 -19.77 -21.27 32.27
N LEU A 321 -18.70 -21.94 31.82
CA LEU A 321 -18.59 -23.41 31.93
C LEU A 321 -18.48 -23.88 33.38
N ASP A 322 -17.77 -23.15 34.25
CA ASP A 322 -17.64 -23.47 35.68
C ASP A 322 -18.94 -23.20 36.47
N SER A 323 -19.86 -22.42 35.92
CA SER A 323 -21.17 -22.12 36.53
C SER A 323 -22.33 -22.90 35.91
N ALA A 324 -22.06 -23.70 34.87
CA ALA A 324 -23.04 -24.64 34.34
C ALA A 324 -23.24 -25.79 35.36
N PRO A 325 -24.46 -26.00 35.88
CA PRO A 325 -24.72 -27.11 36.78
C PRO A 325 -24.50 -28.44 36.06
N GLU A 326 -23.76 -29.37 36.68
CA GLU A 326 -23.64 -30.77 36.24
C GLU A 326 -25.05 -31.35 36.04
N ALA A 327 -25.45 -31.51 34.77
CA ALA A 327 -26.63 -32.28 34.44
C ALA A 327 -26.34 -33.74 34.77
N VAL A 328 -26.87 -34.19 35.90
CA VAL A 328 -26.96 -35.60 36.28
C VAL A 328 -27.71 -36.33 35.17
N VAL A 329 -26.98 -37.16 34.41
CA VAL A 329 -27.59 -38.11 33.48
C VAL A 329 -27.97 -39.35 34.30
N ASP A 330 -29.25 -39.43 34.69
CA ASP A 330 -29.83 -40.65 35.24
C ASP A 330 -30.39 -41.49 34.07
N GLY A 331 -29.85 -42.70 33.87
CA GLY A 331 -30.34 -43.66 32.89
C GLY A 331 -31.65 -44.31 33.34
N PRO A 332 -32.38 -44.96 32.42
CA PRO A 332 -32.09 -46.38 32.27
C PRO A 332 -32.17 -46.95 30.85
N ASP A 333 -31.52 -48.12 30.74
CA ASP A 333 -31.48 -49.10 29.66
C ASP A 333 -32.66 -49.16 28.69
N THR A 334 -32.35 -49.06 27.39
CA THR A 334 -32.87 -49.97 26.36
C THR A 334 -31.91 -50.06 25.18
N ILE A 335 -31.38 -51.27 24.94
CA ILE A 335 -30.73 -51.66 23.68
C ILE A 335 -31.83 -52.05 22.69
N VAL A 336 -31.87 -51.42 21.52
CA VAL A 336 -32.46 -51.99 20.30
C VAL A 336 -31.64 -51.57 19.08
N ASP A 337 -31.26 -52.57 18.28
CA ASP A 337 -30.56 -52.54 16.99
C ASP A 337 -31.17 -51.58 15.94
N GLY A 338 -30.33 -51.14 14.97
CA GLY A 338 -30.70 -50.32 13.79
C GLY A 338 -31.65 -51.02 12.80
N PRO A 339 -32.04 -50.40 11.65
CA PRO A 339 -31.09 -49.87 10.64
C PRO A 339 -31.53 -48.61 9.84
N ASP A 340 -30.60 -48.12 9.01
CA ASP A 340 -30.72 -47.33 7.76
C ASP A 340 -32.01 -46.56 7.41
N ALA A 341 -31.87 -45.24 7.21
CA ALA A 341 -32.65 -44.49 6.21
C ALA A 341 -31.91 -43.22 5.75
N ILE A 342 -31.58 -43.19 4.46
CA ILE A 342 -31.25 -42.00 3.65
C ILE A 342 -32.57 -41.27 3.34
N VAL A 343 -32.68 -39.96 3.60
CA VAL A 343 -33.39 -38.96 2.75
C VAL A 343 -32.87 -37.54 3.05
N ASP A 344 -32.27 -36.95 2.03
CA ASP A 344 -32.46 -35.61 1.44
C ASP A 344 -33.01 -34.43 2.27
N GLY A 345 -32.37 -33.26 2.09
CA GLY A 345 -32.85 -31.99 2.65
C GLY A 345 -31.83 -30.86 2.59
N ALA A 346 -31.44 -30.45 1.39
CA ALA A 346 -30.84 -29.14 1.15
C ALA A 346 -31.94 -28.06 1.25
N ASP A 347 -31.73 -27.04 2.09
CA ASP A 347 -32.00 -25.64 1.69
C ASP A 347 -31.51 -24.61 2.72
N ALA A 348 -30.94 -23.55 2.16
CA ALA A 348 -30.86 -22.15 2.61
C ALA A 348 -30.29 -21.82 4.00
N ILE A 349 -29.14 -21.12 4.02
CA ILE A 349 -29.12 -19.67 4.31
C ILE A 349 -27.90 -19.03 3.61
N ALA A 350 -28.17 -18.18 2.62
CA ALA A 350 -27.28 -17.13 2.14
C ALA A 350 -27.91 -15.79 2.53
N GLU A 351 -27.09 -14.78 2.87
CA GLU A 351 -27.12 -13.42 2.30
C GLU A 351 -26.57 -12.33 3.24
N GLY A 352 -25.82 -11.39 2.61
CA GLY A 352 -25.53 -10.04 3.08
C GLY A 352 -24.06 -9.82 3.43
N SER A 353 -23.28 -8.94 2.80
CA SER A 353 -23.57 -7.87 1.85
C SER A 353 -22.24 -7.42 1.20
N ALA A 354 -22.21 -7.33 -0.13
CA ALA A 354 -21.19 -6.64 -0.91
C ALA A 354 -21.92 -5.81 -1.97
N ALA A 355 -21.72 -4.50 -1.98
CA ALA A 355 -22.06 -3.62 -3.09
C ALA A 355 -21.39 -2.25 -2.94
N ALA A 356 -20.51 -1.92 -3.89
CA ALA A 356 -20.31 -0.55 -4.34
C ALA A 356 -20.02 -0.61 -5.85
N GLU A 357 -20.93 0.00 -6.62
CA GLU A 357 -21.03 -0.06 -8.08
C GLU A 357 -20.06 0.89 -8.78
N ALA A 358 -19.52 0.42 -9.91
CA ALA A 358 -18.88 1.23 -10.94
C ALA A 358 -19.93 1.69 -11.96
N GLY A 359 -19.98 2.99 -12.25
CA GLY A 359 -20.81 3.55 -13.32
C GLY A 359 -20.08 3.54 -14.66
N ASP A 360 -20.67 2.88 -15.66
CA ASP A 360 -20.27 2.93 -17.07
C ASP A 360 -21.40 3.54 -17.93
N ALA A 361 -20.97 4.13 -19.04
CA ALA A 361 -21.64 5.02 -19.95
C ALA A 361 -22.69 4.38 -20.86
N GLY A 362 -23.64 5.23 -21.27
CA GLY A 362 -24.01 5.41 -22.68
C GLY A 362 -24.81 4.30 -23.37
N SER A 363 -26.13 4.50 -23.48
CA SER A 363 -26.88 4.03 -24.65
C SER A 363 -27.95 5.05 -25.04
N GLY A 364 -27.88 5.50 -26.29
CA GLY A 364 -28.82 6.44 -26.89
C GLY A 364 -30.20 5.84 -27.14
N THR A 365 -31.18 6.73 -27.25
CA THR A 365 -32.46 6.46 -27.87
C THR A 365 -32.88 7.68 -28.67
N ASP A 366 -33.07 7.44 -29.96
CA ASP A 366 -33.75 8.32 -30.92
C ASP A 366 -35.18 8.64 -30.46
N SER A 367 -35.60 9.89 -30.66
CA SER A 367 -37.00 10.22 -30.87
C SER A 367 -37.13 11.50 -31.68
N ASP A 368 -37.56 11.35 -32.92
CA ASP A 368 -38.04 12.39 -33.82
C ASP A 368 -39.32 13.06 -33.28
N ALA A 369 -39.39 14.40 -33.40
CA ALA A 369 -40.65 15.12 -33.58
C ALA A 369 -40.40 16.52 -34.19
N ASP A 370 -40.95 16.72 -35.39
CA ASP A 370 -41.03 17.95 -36.17
C ASP A 370 -41.73 19.13 -35.46
N SER A 371 -41.29 20.36 -35.74
CA SER A 371 -42.16 21.37 -36.40
C SER A 371 -41.43 22.70 -36.69
N ASP A 372 -41.57 23.11 -37.95
CA ASP A 372 -41.27 24.38 -38.63
C ASP A 372 -41.25 25.70 -37.83
N THR A 373 -40.30 26.60 -38.16
CA THR A 373 -40.60 27.96 -38.70
C THR A 373 -39.35 28.72 -39.18
N ASP A 374 -39.25 28.83 -40.50
CA ASP A 374 -39.03 30.04 -41.34
C ASP A 374 -37.98 31.14 -41.02
N SER A 375 -37.08 31.32 -42.00
CA SER A 375 -36.66 32.58 -42.66
C SER A 375 -35.56 33.52 -42.09
N ASN A 376 -34.64 33.85 -43.03
CA ASN A 376 -33.83 35.08 -43.22
C ASN A 376 -32.61 35.31 -42.29
N ASP A 377 -31.48 35.93 -42.69
CA ASP A 377 -30.93 36.48 -43.94
C ASP A 377 -29.48 36.90 -43.61
N ARG A 378 -28.59 36.94 -44.62
CA ARG A 378 -27.31 37.69 -44.69
C ARG A 378 -26.15 37.40 -43.72
N GLY A 379 -25.11 36.76 -44.28
CA GLY A 379 -23.72 37.07 -43.92
C GLY A 379 -23.21 38.34 -44.63
N PRO A 380 -22.16 39.01 -44.13
CA PRO A 380 -21.44 40.01 -44.89
C PRO A 380 -20.10 39.48 -45.42
N GLU A 381 -19.79 39.91 -46.63
CA GLU A 381 -18.63 39.57 -47.45
C GLU A 381 -17.76 40.83 -47.64
N PHE A 382 -16.43 40.63 -47.72
CA PHE A 382 -15.37 41.48 -48.32
C PHE A 382 -14.82 42.73 -47.56
N PRO A 383 -13.63 43.29 -47.95
CA PRO A 383 -12.73 42.94 -49.07
C PRO A 383 -11.21 42.86 -48.78
N ASP A 384 -10.50 42.45 -49.84
CA ASP A 384 -9.04 42.32 -50.06
C ASP A 384 -8.15 43.54 -49.77
N SER A 385 -6.87 43.23 -49.54
CA SER A 385 -5.71 44.13 -49.42
C SER A 385 -5.45 45.00 -50.66
N PRO A 386 -4.62 46.05 -50.51
CA PRO A 386 -3.33 45.99 -51.21
C PRO A 386 -2.13 46.52 -50.42
N THR A 387 -0.98 46.10 -50.93
CA THR A 387 0.43 46.37 -50.61
C THR A 387 0.80 47.85 -50.51
N ALA A 388 1.68 48.18 -49.56
CA ALA A 388 2.78 49.15 -49.67
C ALA A 388 3.90 48.76 -48.71
#